data_AF-A0A7K5MZP2-F1
#
_entry.id   AF-A0A7K5MZP2-F1
#
_cell.length_a   1.000
_cell.length_b   1.000
_cell.length_c   1.000
_cell.angle_alpha   90.00
_cell.angle_beta   90.00
_cell.angle_gamma   90.00
#
_symmetry.space_group_name_H-M   'P 1'
#
loop_
_entity.id
_entity.type
_entity.pdbx_description
1 polymer ?
#
loop_
_entity_poly.entity_id
_entity_poly.type
_entity_poly.pdbx_seq_one_letter_code
_entity_poly.pdbx_strand_id
1 'polypeptide(L)'
;VLQKGLKENFADAEVSVVDCPDLTKEPFHFPAKGICGKPRIADVGGVPYLIPVAQTEKVYDLNTVAKEIELPGAFILGAGAASSKILGVNAELIAIVQSKSEKKPAVNGSYIAQINPADKGCLLEKYSSKYNDCEFGLLANLYASEGQPGKVIEVKANGRTGELNFVTCLRQTLEKHYGEKPVGMGGTFIIQKGKAKIHIMPTEFSACPLNTDEDVNNWLKFFEMKAPLICQTVFVSRDPGFDLRVEHTHCFSHHGEGGHYHQDTSPDSVQYLGYLLPAEQLFRIDRPQETHLVGRD
;
A
#
# COMPACT_ATOMS: atom_id res chain seq x y z
N VAL A 1 8.19 -16.76 13.52
CA VAL A 1 7.51 -17.19 12.28
C VAL A 1 8.14 -16.51 11.07
N LEU A 2 7.98 -15.19 10.91
CA LEU A 2 8.49 -14.42 9.76
C LEU A 2 9.98 -14.64 9.47
N GLN A 3 10.86 -14.55 10.49
CA GLN A 3 12.31 -14.74 10.28
C GLN A 3 12.65 -16.08 9.62
N LYS A 4 11.93 -17.15 9.98
CA LYS A 4 12.18 -18.48 9.43
C LYS A 4 11.86 -18.51 7.94
N GLY A 5 10.70 -17.98 7.54
CA GLY A 5 10.28 -17.96 6.14
C GLY A 5 11.12 -17.00 5.27
N LEU A 6 11.51 -15.85 5.81
CA LEU A 6 12.42 -14.93 5.10
C LEU A 6 13.79 -15.57 4.84
N LYS A 7 14.34 -16.35 5.77
CA LYS A 7 15.60 -17.08 5.57
C LYS A 7 15.52 -18.19 4.51
N GLU A 8 14.33 -18.54 4.04
CA GLU A 8 14.14 -19.45 2.90
C GLU A 8 14.22 -18.70 1.55
N ASN A 9 14.08 -17.35 1.54
CA ASN A 9 14.04 -16.53 0.32
C ASN A 9 15.08 -15.40 0.27
N PHE A 10 15.78 -15.13 1.37
CA PHE A 10 16.78 -14.06 1.47
C PHE A 10 18.06 -14.60 2.11
N ALA A 11 19.20 -14.17 1.60
CA ALA A 11 20.52 -14.57 2.06
C ALA A 11 20.76 -14.17 3.52
N ASP A 12 20.29 -12.97 3.88
CA ASP A 12 20.33 -12.47 5.24
C ASP A 12 18.96 -11.92 5.65
N ALA A 13 18.46 -12.36 6.80
CA ALA A 13 17.18 -11.91 7.32
C ALA A 13 17.15 -11.93 8.86
N GLU A 14 16.67 -10.83 9.42
CA GLU A 14 16.51 -10.62 10.86
C GLU A 14 15.10 -10.07 11.12
N VAL A 15 14.41 -10.63 12.12
CA VAL A 15 13.12 -10.11 12.59
C VAL A 15 13.16 -10.00 14.09
N SER A 16 12.86 -8.81 14.60
CA SER A 16 12.90 -8.50 16.02
C SER A 16 11.72 -7.62 16.42
N VAL A 17 11.41 -7.60 17.72
CA VAL A 17 10.42 -6.67 18.28
C VAL A 17 11.18 -5.51 18.91
N VAL A 18 10.99 -4.32 18.36
CA VAL A 18 11.73 -3.11 18.74
C VAL A 18 10.78 -1.98 19.11
N ASP A 19 11.29 -0.93 19.73
CA ASP A 19 10.54 0.33 19.80
C ASP A 19 10.44 0.94 18.40
N CYS A 20 9.24 1.33 18.00
CA CYS A 20 9.01 2.01 16.72
C CYS A 20 9.91 3.24 16.65
N PRO A 21 10.68 3.43 15.57
CA PRO A 21 11.40 4.68 15.37
C PRO A 21 10.41 5.84 15.26
N ASP A 22 10.88 7.06 15.51
CA ASP A 22 10.08 8.26 15.31
C ASP A 22 9.83 8.48 13.80
N LEU A 23 8.65 8.06 13.33
CA LEU A 23 8.28 8.13 11.91
C LEU A 23 8.05 9.57 11.41
N THR A 24 8.13 10.58 12.27
CA THR A 24 8.16 11.99 11.83
C THR A 24 9.53 12.40 11.25
N LYS A 25 10.56 11.57 11.44
CA LYS A 25 11.93 11.81 10.98
C LYS A 25 12.20 11.20 9.60
N GLU A 26 13.37 11.51 9.05
CA GLU A 26 13.86 10.84 7.85
C GLU A 26 13.91 9.32 8.05
N PRO A 27 13.61 8.53 6.99
CA PRO A 27 13.18 8.97 5.66
C PRO A 27 11.66 9.14 5.51
N PHE A 28 10.88 8.92 6.57
CA PHE A 28 9.42 8.78 6.49
C PHE A 28 8.67 10.11 6.44
N HIS A 29 9.01 11.06 7.33
CA HIS A 29 8.31 12.36 7.46
C HIS A 29 6.78 12.26 7.61
N PHE A 30 6.30 11.23 8.31
CA PHE A 30 4.88 11.03 8.54
C PHE A 30 4.31 12.06 9.52
N PRO A 31 2.99 12.34 9.48
CA PRO A 31 2.33 13.20 10.45
C PRO A 31 2.14 12.55 11.84
N ALA A 32 2.60 11.31 12.02
CA ALA A 32 2.51 10.54 13.26
C ALA A 32 3.88 9.96 13.65
N LYS A 33 4.08 9.73 14.96
CA LYS A 33 5.36 9.24 15.50
C LYS A 33 5.56 7.73 15.35
N GLY A 34 4.48 6.98 15.20
CA GLY A 34 4.54 5.52 15.06
C GLY A 34 3.28 4.97 14.39
N ILE A 35 3.13 3.65 14.43
CA ILE A 35 2.02 2.90 13.83
C ILE A 35 1.23 2.09 14.86
N CYS A 36 1.44 2.34 16.14
CA CYS A 36 0.84 1.58 17.24
C CYS A 36 -0.51 2.16 17.68
N GLY A 37 -1.25 1.34 18.43
CA GLY A 37 -2.55 1.67 19.02
C GLY A 37 -3.71 1.26 18.11
N LYS A 38 -4.53 0.32 18.59
CA LYS A 38 -5.76 -0.18 17.94
C LYS A 38 -5.61 -0.50 16.43
N PRO A 39 -4.59 -1.27 16.03
CA PRO A 39 -4.29 -1.52 14.62
C PRO A 39 -5.43 -2.27 13.93
N ARG A 40 -5.85 -1.80 12.76
CA ARG A 40 -6.94 -2.40 11.97
C ARG A 40 -6.71 -2.21 10.47
N ILE A 41 -7.27 -3.10 9.67
CA ILE A 41 -7.25 -3.00 8.20
C ILE A 41 -8.62 -2.55 7.69
N ALA A 42 -8.63 -1.69 6.68
CA ALA A 42 -9.80 -1.39 5.87
C ALA A 42 -9.54 -1.79 4.42
N ASP A 43 -10.40 -2.63 3.85
CA ASP A 43 -10.43 -2.96 2.43
C ASP A 43 -11.69 -2.32 1.82
N VAL A 44 -11.50 -1.22 1.10
CA VAL A 44 -12.56 -0.35 0.58
C VAL A 44 -12.67 -0.53 -0.93
N GLY A 45 -13.88 -0.78 -1.43
CA GLY A 45 -14.12 -0.95 -2.86
C GLY A 45 -13.40 -2.17 -3.42
N GLY A 46 -12.77 -2.06 -4.60
CA GLY A 46 -11.94 -3.14 -5.12
C GLY A 46 -11.61 -3.00 -6.60
N VAL A 47 -10.70 -3.84 -7.09
CA VAL A 47 -10.35 -3.94 -8.52
C VAL A 47 -11.59 -4.12 -9.42
N PRO A 48 -12.67 -4.83 -9.03
CA PRO A 48 -13.90 -4.89 -9.82
C PRO A 48 -14.63 -3.55 -10.06
N TYR A 49 -14.28 -2.50 -9.33
CA TYR A 49 -14.76 -1.14 -9.64
C TYR A 49 -13.85 -0.41 -10.64
N LEU A 50 -12.63 -0.88 -10.87
CA LEU A 50 -11.71 -0.34 -11.88
C LEU A 50 -11.86 -1.06 -13.23
N ILE A 51 -11.99 -2.38 -13.22
CA ILE A 51 -12.06 -3.22 -14.42
C ILE A 51 -13.27 -4.18 -14.33
N PRO A 52 -13.80 -4.69 -15.46
CA PRO A 52 -13.35 -4.46 -16.84
C PRO A 52 -13.60 -3.04 -17.35
N VAL A 53 -14.57 -2.32 -16.77
CA VAL A 53 -14.87 -0.90 -17.07
C VAL A 53 -14.96 -0.12 -15.76
N ALA A 54 -14.31 1.04 -15.71
CA ALA A 54 -14.20 1.84 -14.49
C ALA A 54 -15.55 2.45 -14.06
N GLN A 55 -15.91 2.25 -12.79
CA GLN A 55 -17.07 2.81 -12.11
C GLN A 55 -16.68 4.12 -11.40
N THR A 56 -16.49 5.18 -12.18
CA THR A 56 -15.94 6.47 -11.68
C THR A 56 -16.79 7.17 -10.61
N GLU A 57 -18.04 6.74 -10.41
CA GLU A 57 -18.90 7.16 -9.31
C GLU A 57 -18.45 6.65 -7.94
N LYS A 58 -17.65 5.59 -7.89
CA LYS A 58 -17.08 5.02 -6.65
C LYS A 58 -15.98 5.91 -6.10
N VAL A 59 -16.38 6.84 -5.24
CA VAL A 59 -15.51 7.82 -4.58
C VAL A 59 -15.72 7.74 -3.08
N TYR A 60 -14.63 7.83 -2.34
CA TYR A 60 -14.59 7.65 -0.89
C TYR A 60 -13.70 8.73 -0.25
N ASP A 61 -13.80 8.91 1.06
CA ASP A 61 -12.98 9.87 1.82
C ASP A 61 -12.35 9.18 3.04
N LEU A 62 -11.04 9.35 3.24
CA LEU A 62 -10.30 8.69 4.31
C LEU A 62 -10.73 9.12 5.73
N ASN A 63 -11.30 10.32 5.91
CA ASN A 63 -11.87 10.71 7.21
C ASN A 63 -13.20 10.01 7.47
N THR A 64 -13.97 9.73 6.43
CA THR A 64 -15.19 8.92 6.52
C THR A 64 -14.83 7.46 6.82
N VAL A 65 -13.87 6.89 6.10
CA VAL A 65 -13.34 5.55 6.38
C VAL A 65 -12.86 5.44 7.83
N ALA A 66 -12.11 6.43 8.35
CA ALA A 66 -11.66 6.44 9.75
C ALA A 66 -12.82 6.32 10.76
N LYS A 67 -13.98 6.93 10.47
CA LYS A 67 -15.18 6.80 11.32
C LYS A 67 -15.84 5.43 11.17
N GLU A 68 -15.96 4.92 9.95
CA GLU A 68 -16.58 3.62 9.65
C GLU A 68 -15.81 2.46 10.26
N ILE A 69 -14.49 2.56 10.31
CA ILE A 69 -13.64 1.59 11.00
C ILE A 69 -13.55 1.85 12.51
N GLU A 70 -14.45 2.67 13.06
CA GLU A 70 -14.54 2.95 14.51
C GLU A 70 -13.25 3.54 15.11
N LEU A 71 -12.49 4.31 14.33
CA LEU A 71 -11.25 4.95 14.76
C LEU A 71 -11.13 6.39 14.22
N PRO A 72 -12.02 7.33 14.62
CA PRO A 72 -11.91 8.72 14.22
C PRO A 72 -10.57 9.31 14.70
N GLY A 73 -9.86 10.03 13.83
CA GLY A 73 -8.50 10.47 14.12
C GLY A 73 -7.44 9.37 13.94
N ALA A 74 -7.75 8.28 13.25
CA ALA A 74 -6.76 7.28 12.82
C ALA A 74 -5.62 7.92 12.02
N PHE A 75 -4.41 7.44 12.25
CA PHE A 75 -3.31 7.51 11.31
C PHE A 75 -3.41 6.33 10.34
N ILE A 76 -3.48 6.64 9.03
CA ILE A 76 -3.77 5.71 7.95
C ILE A 76 -2.59 5.67 6.98
N LEU A 77 -2.13 4.46 6.68
CA LEU A 77 -1.16 4.13 5.64
C LEU A 77 -1.80 3.18 4.63
N GLY A 78 -1.37 3.18 3.37
CA GLY A 78 -1.82 2.15 2.43
C GLY A 78 -1.66 2.50 0.96
N ALA A 79 -2.38 1.74 0.14
CA ALA A 79 -2.35 1.76 -1.31
C ALA A 79 -3.77 1.86 -1.88
N GLY A 80 -3.95 2.62 -2.96
CA GLY A 80 -5.24 2.75 -3.63
C GLY A 80 -5.18 3.59 -4.89
N ALA A 81 -6.32 3.82 -5.53
CA ALA A 81 -6.42 4.74 -6.65
C ALA A 81 -6.81 6.15 -6.17
N ALA A 82 -6.14 7.18 -6.68
CA ALA A 82 -6.52 8.56 -6.38
C ALA A 82 -7.89 8.89 -7.03
N SER A 83 -8.63 9.85 -6.45
CA SER A 83 -9.90 10.30 -7.01
C SER A 83 -9.65 11.03 -8.33
N SER A 84 -9.93 10.38 -9.47
CA SER A 84 -9.81 11.01 -10.79
C SER A 84 -10.79 12.18 -10.98
N LYS A 85 -11.86 12.25 -10.18
CA LYS A 85 -12.75 13.43 -10.13
C LYS A 85 -12.07 14.68 -9.56
N ILE A 86 -11.15 14.51 -8.60
CA ILE A 86 -10.39 15.62 -8.00
C ILE A 86 -9.17 15.94 -8.84
N LEU A 87 -8.45 14.91 -9.31
CA LEU A 87 -7.20 15.08 -10.04
C LEU A 87 -7.41 15.45 -11.52
N GLY A 88 -8.54 15.06 -12.11
CA GLY A 88 -8.79 15.14 -13.55
C GLY A 88 -8.06 14.06 -14.37
N VAL A 89 -7.27 13.20 -13.72
CA VAL A 89 -6.52 12.08 -14.32
C VAL A 89 -6.45 10.93 -13.33
N ASN A 90 -6.12 9.73 -13.80
CA ASN A 90 -5.78 8.61 -12.94
C ASN A 90 -4.40 8.81 -12.28
N ALA A 91 -4.28 8.33 -11.04
CA ALA A 91 -3.01 8.26 -10.33
C ALA A 91 -3.04 7.15 -9.28
N GLU A 92 -1.86 6.63 -8.95
CA GLU A 92 -1.67 5.80 -7.76
C GLU A 92 -1.67 6.68 -6.52
N LEU A 93 -2.49 6.34 -5.52
CA LEU A 93 -2.49 6.99 -4.22
C LEU A 93 -1.60 6.22 -3.25
N ILE A 94 -0.64 6.92 -2.64
CA ILE A 94 0.20 6.41 -1.55
C ILE A 94 -0.28 7.08 -0.26
N ALA A 95 -1.21 6.42 0.44
CA ALA A 95 -1.95 7.01 1.54
C ALA A 95 -1.05 7.19 2.77
N ILE A 96 -1.01 8.43 3.29
CA ILE A 96 -0.30 8.81 4.53
C ILE A 96 -1.13 9.92 5.19
N VAL A 97 -2.14 9.56 5.97
CA VAL A 97 -3.13 10.53 6.48
C VAL A 97 -3.29 10.41 7.98
N GLN A 98 -3.08 11.52 8.69
CA GLN A 98 -3.65 11.70 10.02
C GLN A 98 -5.08 12.23 9.83
N SER A 99 -6.09 11.36 9.98
CA SER A 99 -7.48 11.73 9.74
C SER A 99 -7.99 12.74 10.77
N LYS A 100 -9.07 13.42 10.42
CA LYS A 100 -9.75 14.40 11.28
C LYS A 100 -10.22 13.73 12.56
N SER A 101 -9.92 14.39 13.68
CA SER A 101 -10.53 14.08 14.99
C SER A 101 -11.37 15.27 15.45
N GLU A 102 -12.08 15.12 16.57
CA GLU A 102 -12.78 16.26 17.21
C GLU A 102 -11.82 17.41 17.58
N LYS A 103 -10.56 17.08 17.88
CA LYS A 103 -9.58 18.04 18.42
C LYS A 103 -8.64 18.62 17.38
N LYS A 104 -8.47 17.96 16.23
CA LYS A 104 -7.47 18.34 15.21
C LYS A 104 -8.00 18.13 13.80
N PRO A 105 -7.71 19.07 12.87
CA PRO A 105 -7.99 18.87 11.45
C PRO A 105 -7.16 17.70 10.89
N ALA A 106 -7.58 17.17 9.75
CA ALA A 106 -6.81 16.17 9.03
C ALA A 106 -5.48 16.74 8.54
N VAL A 107 -4.45 15.90 8.49
CA VAL A 107 -3.18 16.19 7.83
C VAL A 107 -2.94 15.13 6.77
N ASN A 108 -3.10 15.52 5.50
CA ASN A 108 -2.88 14.64 4.36
C ASN A 108 -1.43 14.76 3.88
N GLY A 109 -0.61 13.81 4.31
CA GLY A 109 0.79 13.66 3.90
C GLY A 109 0.98 12.72 2.72
N SER A 110 -0.10 12.28 2.07
CA SER A 110 -0.07 11.30 0.98
C SER A 110 0.70 11.81 -0.23
N TYR A 111 1.13 10.87 -1.07
CA TYR A 111 1.69 11.14 -2.38
C TYR A 111 0.77 10.59 -3.47
N ILE A 112 0.84 11.17 -4.66
CA ILE A 112 0.23 10.66 -5.87
C ILE A 112 1.31 10.44 -6.93
N ALA A 113 1.26 9.29 -7.60
CA ALA A 113 2.12 8.98 -8.74
C ALA A 113 1.26 8.90 -10.00
N GLN A 114 1.57 9.72 -10.99
CA GLN A 114 0.86 9.77 -12.28
C GLN A 114 1.83 9.76 -13.45
N ILE A 115 1.35 9.43 -14.64
CA ILE A 115 2.16 9.52 -15.86
C ILE A 115 2.36 10.97 -16.23
N ASN A 116 3.62 11.41 -16.29
CA ASN A 116 3.97 12.74 -16.74
C ASN A 116 3.56 12.91 -18.22
N PRO A 117 2.70 13.89 -18.57
CA PRO A 117 2.28 14.08 -19.95
C PRO A 117 3.44 14.45 -20.89
N ALA A 118 4.49 15.09 -20.36
CA ALA A 118 5.62 15.61 -21.12
C ALA A 118 6.61 14.53 -21.59
N ASP A 119 7.04 13.64 -20.69
CA ASP A 119 8.08 12.64 -20.96
C ASP A 119 7.63 11.19 -20.77
N LYS A 120 6.35 10.97 -20.38
CA LYS A 120 5.75 9.67 -20.07
C LYS A 120 6.42 8.93 -18.89
N GLY A 121 7.25 9.62 -18.11
CA GLY A 121 7.84 9.11 -16.88
C GLY A 121 6.90 9.21 -15.67
N CYS A 122 7.44 8.93 -14.49
CA CYS A 122 6.74 9.11 -13.21
C CYS A 122 6.74 10.59 -12.81
N LEU A 123 5.56 11.13 -12.54
CA LEU A 123 5.37 12.40 -11.84
C LEU A 123 4.82 12.09 -10.44
N LEU A 124 5.70 12.13 -9.45
CA LEU A 124 5.35 11.96 -8.05
C LEU A 124 5.17 13.32 -7.37
N GLU A 125 4.02 13.54 -6.76
CA GLU A 125 3.70 14.80 -6.10
C GLU A 125 3.08 14.56 -4.72
N LYS A 126 3.37 15.45 -3.77
CA LYS A 126 2.68 15.45 -2.48
C LYS A 126 1.24 15.91 -2.68
N TYR A 127 0.26 15.14 -2.24
CA TYR A 127 -1.16 15.43 -2.45
C TYR A 127 -1.54 16.84 -1.95
N SER A 128 -1.06 17.20 -0.75
CA SER A 128 -1.33 18.49 -0.11
C SER A 128 -0.68 19.71 -0.78
N SER A 129 0.14 19.53 -1.83
CA SER A 129 0.63 20.67 -2.61
C SER A 129 -0.43 21.22 -3.56
N LYS A 130 -1.47 20.43 -3.89
CA LYS A 130 -2.52 20.76 -4.86
C LYS A 130 -3.92 20.68 -4.28
N TYR A 131 -4.15 19.77 -3.34
CA TYR A 131 -5.50 19.42 -2.86
C TYR A 131 -5.56 19.44 -1.33
N ASN A 132 -6.73 19.74 -0.78
CA ASN A 132 -6.92 19.89 0.67
C ASN A 132 -7.87 18.86 1.29
N ASP A 133 -8.48 18.00 0.46
CA ASP A 133 -9.39 16.94 0.90
C ASP A 133 -8.63 15.62 1.19
N CYS A 134 -9.37 14.54 1.37
CA CYS A 134 -8.85 13.20 1.64
C CYS A 134 -9.56 12.15 0.77
N GLU A 135 -10.01 12.53 -0.43
CA GLU A 135 -10.73 11.65 -1.33
C GLU A 135 -9.82 10.68 -2.07
N PHE A 136 -10.37 9.50 -2.33
CA PHE A 136 -9.79 8.49 -3.21
C PHE A 136 -10.90 7.83 -4.05
N GLY A 137 -10.51 7.16 -5.12
CA GLY A 137 -11.45 6.53 -6.05
C GLY A 137 -11.31 5.01 -6.07
N LEU A 138 -12.37 4.31 -6.44
CA LEU A 138 -12.42 2.90 -6.83
C LEU A 138 -12.08 1.88 -5.73
N LEU A 139 -10.87 1.96 -5.18
CA LEU A 139 -10.34 0.98 -4.23
C LEU A 139 -9.26 1.58 -3.32
N ALA A 140 -9.18 1.07 -2.09
CA ALA A 140 -8.02 1.26 -1.23
C ALA A 140 -7.86 0.10 -0.24
N ASN A 141 -6.61 -0.29 0.00
CA ASN A 141 -6.20 -1.22 1.05
C ASN A 141 -5.39 -0.45 2.08
N LEU A 142 -5.93 -0.34 3.28
CA LEU A 142 -5.48 0.62 4.29
C LEU A 142 -5.15 -0.10 5.60
N TYR A 143 -4.06 0.32 6.22
CA TYR A 143 -3.71 0.03 7.61
C TYR A 143 -3.95 1.29 8.44
N ALA A 144 -4.73 1.17 9.50
CA ALA A 144 -5.09 2.27 10.40
C ALA A 144 -4.67 1.97 11.85
N SER A 145 -4.22 3.01 12.55
CA SER A 145 -3.83 2.95 13.96
C SER A 145 -4.04 4.30 14.66
N GLU A 146 -3.77 4.39 15.95
CA GLU A 146 -3.73 5.66 16.70
C GLU A 146 -2.44 6.47 16.44
N GLY A 147 -1.51 5.96 15.62
CA GLY A 147 -0.28 6.65 15.24
C GLY A 147 0.74 6.81 16.37
N GLN A 148 0.63 6.00 17.43
CA GLN A 148 1.43 6.14 18.64
C GLN A 148 2.80 5.45 18.52
N PRO A 149 3.80 5.90 19.31
CA PRO A 149 4.98 5.08 19.59
C PRO A 149 4.58 3.77 20.29
N GLY A 150 5.44 2.76 20.22
CA GLY A 150 5.24 1.48 20.88
C GLY A 150 6.10 0.39 20.26
N LYS A 151 5.85 -0.87 20.64
CA LYS A 151 6.57 -2.01 20.06
C LYS A 151 6.04 -2.33 18.67
N VAL A 152 6.95 -2.55 17.71
CA VAL A 152 6.66 -2.98 16.34
C VAL A 152 7.55 -4.16 15.95
N ILE A 153 7.17 -4.86 14.89
CA ILE A 153 8.01 -5.90 14.28
C ILE A 153 8.94 -5.21 13.29
N GLU A 154 10.23 -5.14 13.60
CA GLU A 154 11.27 -4.76 12.65
C GLU A 154 11.63 -5.97 11.79
N VAL A 155 11.68 -5.77 10.48
CA VAL A 155 12.05 -6.79 9.50
C VAL A 155 13.19 -6.28 8.65
N LYS A 156 14.33 -6.97 8.67
CA LYS A 156 15.45 -6.74 7.77
C LYS A 156 15.59 -7.94 6.85
N ALA A 157 15.70 -7.72 5.55
CA ALA A 157 15.91 -8.78 4.56
C ALA A 157 16.80 -8.28 3.43
N ASN A 158 17.90 -8.98 3.17
CA ASN A 158 18.96 -8.57 2.24
C ASN A 158 19.31 -9.71 1.29
N GLY A 159 19.49 -9.37 0.01
CA GLY A 159 19.91 -10.32 -1.03
C GLY A 159 18.86 -11.41 -1.24
N ARG A 160 17.86 -11.18 -2.09
CA ARG A 160 16.82 -12.16 -2.39
C ARG A 160 17.43 -13.35 -3.14
N THR A 161 17.28 -14.55 -2.60
CA THR A 161 17.77 -15.82 -3.14
C THR A 161 16.65 -16.73 -3.64
N GLY A 162 15.40 -16.43 -3.28
CA GLY A 162 14.21 -17.16 -3.73
C GLY A 162 13.35 -16.34 -4.71
N GLU A 163 12.26 -16.97 -5.17
CA GLU A 163 11.35 -16.39 -6.17
C GLU A 163 10.39 -15.36 -5.58
N LEU A 164 10.12 -15.40 -4.26
CA LEU A 164 9.10 -14.57 -3.65
C LEU A 164 9.60 -13.15 -3.42
N ASN A 165 8.83 -12.15 -3.86
CA ASN A 165 9.05 -10.76 -3.46
C ASN A 165 8.91 -10.61 -1.93
N PHE A 166 9.33 -9.46 -1.39
CA PHE A 166 9.38 -9.23 0.05
C PHE A 166 8.02 -9.42 0.74
N VAL A 167 6.95 -8.83 0.19
CA VAL A 167 5.60 -8.85 0.79
C VAL A 167 4.98 -10.24 0.66
N THR A 168 5.13 -10.89 -0.50
CA THR A 168 4.64 -12.25 -0.74
C THR A 168 5.33 -13.26 0.15
N CYS A 169 6.64 -13.11 0.38
CA CYS A 169 7.37 -13.96 1.32
C CYS A 169 6.80 -13.85 2.74
N LEU A 170 6.53 -12.62 3.22
CA LEU A 170 5.90 -12.40 4.52
C LEU A 170 4.49 -13.01 4.60
N ARG A 171 3.63 -12.71 3.61
CA ARG A 171 2.25 -13.20 3.57
C ARG A 171 2.19 -14.73 3.56
N GLN A 172 2.88 -15.37 2.62
CA GLN A 172 2.86 -16.83 2.48
C GLN A 172 3.46 -17.54 3.70
N THR A 173 4.47 -16.93 4.35
CA THR A 173 5.03 -17.45 5.59
C THR A 173 4.00 -17.48 6.72
N LEU A 174 3.19 -16.43 6.86
CA LEU A 174 2.09 -16.39 7.82
C LEU A 174 1.00 -17.39 7.46
N GLU A 175 0.61 -17.48 6.18
CA GLU A 175 -0.42 -18.41 5.72
C GLU A 175 -0.03 -19.86 6.03
N LYS A 176 1.19 -20.27 5.64
CA LYS A 176 1.71 -21.63 5.89
C LYS A 176 1.75 -21.98 7.38
N HIS A 177 1.96 -21.01 8.26
CA HIS A 177 2.07 -21.24 9.70
C HIS A 177 0.71 -21.24 10.41
N TYR A 178 -0.16 -20.29 10.09
CA TYR A 178 -1.42 -20.07 10.81
C TYR A 178 -2.64 -20.72 10.15
N GLY A 179 -2.52 -21.14 8.88
CA GLY A 179 -3.55 -21.88 8.14
C GLY A 179 -4.88 -21.12 8.08
N GLU A 180 -5.94 -21.73 8.61
CA GLU A 180 -7.30 -21.18 8.62
C GLU A 180 -7.49 -19.98 9.56
N LYS A 181 -6.45 -19.55 10.29
CA LYS A 181 -6.49 -18.34 11.14
C LYS A 181 -5.86 -17.19 10.37
N PRO A 182 -6.64 -16.33 9.68
CA PRO A 182 -6.10 -15.25 8.87
C PRO A 182 -5.34 -14.24 9.73
N VAL A 183 -4.20 -13.78 9.24
CA VAL A 183 -3.37 -12.74 9.87
C VAL A 183 -3.28 -11.57 8.91
N GLY A 184 -3.89 -10.45 9.29
CA GLY A 184 -3.71 -9.18 8.60
C GLY A 184 -2.52 -8.42 9.16
N MET A 185 -1.71 -7.84 8.28
CA MET A 185 -0.53 -7.06 8.62
C MET A 185 -0.51 -5.76 7.81
N GLY A 186 0.07 -4.72 8.40
CA GLY A 186 0.38 -3.50 7.67
C GLY A 186 1.45 -2.68 8.34
N GLY A 187 1.80 -1.58 7.70
CA GLY A 187 2.83 -0.66 8.16
C GLY A 187 3.62 -0.11 6.98
N THR A 188 4.90 0.17 7.22
CA THR A 188 5.79 0.75 6.21
C THR A 188 7.09 -0.03 6.10
N PHE A 189 7.67 -0.06 4.91
CA PHE A 189 9.04 -0.53 4.72
C PHE A 189 9.79 0.34 3.74
N ILE A 190 11.12 0.25 3.78
CA ILE A 190 12.03 0.97 2.91
C ILE A 190 12.78 -0.07 2.07
N ILE A 191 12.78 0.12 0.75
CA ILE A 191 13.79 -0.50 -0.12
C ILE A 191 15.02 0.40 -0.01
N GLN A 192 16.00 0.02 0.82
CA GLN A 192 17.18 0.82 1.13
C GLN A 192 18.21 0.81 -0.01
N LYS A 193 18.31 -0.32 -0.71
CA LYS A 193 19.16 -0.52 -1.89
C LYS A 193 18.46 -1.39 -2.92
N GLY A 194 18.90 -1.26 -4.17
CA GLY A 194 18.38 -2.01 -5.29
C GLY A 194 17.36 -1.24 -6.12
N LYS A 195 16.60 -1.97 -6.92
CA LYS A 195 15.56 -1.46 -7.81
C LYS A 195 14.30 -2.31 -7.71
N ALA A 196 13.17 -1.75 -8.10
CA ALA A 196 11.88 -2.42 -8.12
C ALA A 196 11.11 -2.18 -9.42
N LYS A 197 10.40 -3.21 -9.86
CA LYS A 197 9.36 -3.09 -10.88
C LYS A 197 8.16 -2.42 -10.22
N ILE A 198 7.77 -1.26 -10.74
CA ILE A 198 6.65 -0.46 -10.25
C ILE A 198 5.75 -0.11 -11.42
N HIS A 199 4.43 -0.08 -11.23
CA HIS A 199 3.52 0.46 -12.24
C HIS A 199 2.82 1.75 -11.80
N ILE A 200 2.35 2.48 -12.81
CA ILE A 200 1.42 3.60 -12.67
C ILE A 200 0.33 3.42 -13.72
N MET A 201 -0.93 3.59 -13.33
CA MET A 201 -2.07 3.63 -14.25
C MET A 201 -1.91 4.75 -15.30
N PRO A 202 -2.25 4.51 -16.59
CA PRO A 202 -2.37 5.56 -17.59
C PRO A 202 -3.31 6.69 -17.17
N THR A 203 -3.06 7.90 -17.68
CA THR A 203 -3.83 9.12 -17.30
C THR A 203 -5.34 8.98 -17.50
N GLU A 204 -5.77 8.20 -18.49
CA GLU A 204 -7.17 7.92 -18.80
C GLU A 204 -7.49 6.44 -18.53
N PHE A 205 -8.74 6.17 -18.11
CA PHE A 205 -9.24 4.80 -18.05
C PHE A 205 -9.28 4.17 -19.45
N SER A 206 -9.24 2.83 -19.50
CA SER A 206 -9.34 2.12 -20.78
C SER A 206 -10.66 2.42 -21.49
N ALA A 207 -10.58 2.72 -22.79
CA ALA A 207 -11.75 2.92 -23.64
C ALA A 207 -12.47 1.60 -23.99
N CYS A 208 -11.81 0.46 -23.79
CA CYS A 208 -12.38 -0.87 -23.99
C CYS A 208 -12.29 -1.72 -22.71
N PRO A 209 -13.19 -2.70 -22.52
CA PRO A 209 -13.15 -3.61 -21.38
C PRO A 209 -11.80 -4.34 -21.25
N LEU A 210 -11.19 -4.30 -20.05
CA LEU A 210 -10.00 -5.08 -19.71
C LEU A 210 -10.43 -6.40 -19.07
N ASN A 211 -10.45 -7.49 -19.83
CA ASN A 211 -11.08 -8.76 -19.40
C ASN A 211 -10.08 -9.79 -18.85
N THR A 212 -8.79 -9.58 -19.09
CA THR A 212 -7.72 -10.51 -18.72
C THR A 212 -6.56 -9.80 -18.04
N ASP A 213 -5.73 -10.54 -17.29
CA ASP A 213 -4.51 -9.95 -16.69
C ASP A 213 -3.55 -9.44 -17.77
N GLU A 214 -3.56 -10.05 -18.95
CA GLU A 214 -2.80 -9.57 -20.11
C GLU A 214 -3.33 -8.22 -20.60
N ASP A 215 -4.65 -8.02 -20.70
CA ASP A 215 -5.24 -6.72 -21.05
C ASP A 215 -4.83 -5.64 -20.04
N VAL A 216 -4.94 -5.95 -18.75
CA VAL A 216 -4.56 -5.04 -17.66
C VAL A 216 -3.07 -4.69 -17.74
N ASN A 217 -2.20 -5.69 -17.88
CA ASN A 217 -0.76 -5.48 -17.98
C ASN A 217 -0.37 -4.69 -19.24
N ASN A 218 -1.07 -4.86 -20.36
CA ASN A 218 -0.82 -4.08 -21.57
C ASN A 218 -1.29 -2.61 -21.43
N TRP A 219 -2.32 -2.36 -20.62
CA TRP A 219 -2.80 -1.02 -20.32
C TRP A 219 -1.84 -0.29 -19.35
N LEU A 220 -1.45 -0.93 -18.24
CA LEU A 220 -0.57 -0.37 -17.22
C LEU A 220 0.80 0.09 -17.77
N LYS A 221 1.41 1.08 -17.11
CA LYS A 221 2.78 1.53 -17.43
C LYS A 221 3.74 1.07 -16.37
N PHE A 222 4.66 0.19 -16.77
CA PHE A 222 5.68 -0.38 -15.89
C PHE A 222 7.00 0.38 -15.99
N PHE A 223 7.65 0.52 -14.85
CA PHE A 223 8.90 1.21 -14.64
C PHE A 223 9.85 0.35 -13.81
N GLU A 224 11.15 0.54 -14.01
CA GLU A 224 12.15 0.11 -13.07
C GLU A 224 12.60 1.32 -12.25
N MET A 225 12.26 1.34 -10.96
CA MET A 225 12.52 2.45 -10.04
C MET A 225 13.60 2.08 -9.03
N LYS A 226 14.40 3.05 -8.57
CA LYS A 226 15.56 2.84 -7.70
C LYS A 226 15.29 3.20 -6.25
N ALA A 227 15.97 2.48 -5.36
CA ALA A 227 16.07 2.86 -3.95
C ALA A 227 16.71 4.26 -3.75
N PRO A 228 16.40 4.96 -2.65
CA PRO A 228 15.46 4.56 -1.60
C PRO A 228 14.00 4.74 -2.01
N LEU A 229 13.16 3.74 -1.72
CA LEU A 229 11.70 3.79 -1.88
C LEU A 229 11.04 3.53 -0.52
N ILE A 230 10.11 4.39 -0.11
CA ILE A 230 9.32 4.25 1.11
C ILE A 230 7.94 3.70 0.72
N CYS A 231 7.62 2.52 1.19
CA CYS A 231 6.49 1.73 0.77
C CYS A 231 5.46 1.58 1.90
N GLN A 232 4.18 1.74 1.57
CA GLN A 232 3.05 1.48 2.44
C GLN A 232 2.43 0.15 2.02
N THR A 233 2.38 -0.81 2.94
CA THR A 233 1.97 -2.18 2.63
C THR A 233 0.82 -2.61 3.51
N VAL A 234 -0.10 -3.33 2.88
CA VAL A 234 -1.19 -4.04 3.54
C VAL A 234 -1.26 -5.43 2.93
N PHE A 235 -1.27 -6.45 3.77
CA PHE A 235 -1.43 -7.82 3.32
C PHE A 235 -2.18 -8.66 4.35
N VAL A 236 -2.95 -9.63 3.87
CA VAL A 236 -3.65 -10.62 4.69
C VAL A 236 -3.18 -12.00 4.29
N SER A 237 -2.81 -12.84 5.26
CA SER A 237 -2.25 -14.17 4.96
C SER A 237 -3.15 -15.00 4.03
N ARG A 238 -4.46 -14.88 4.23
CA ARG A 238 -5.52 -15.51 3.45
C ARG A 238 -6.78 -14.66 3.53
N ASP A 239 -7.58 -14.68 2.46
CA ASP A 239 -8.94 -14.14 2.46
C ASP A 239 -9.92 -15.11 3.15
N PRO A 240 -10.60 -14.71 4.25
CA PRO A 240 -11.60 -15.54 4.91
C PRO A 240 -13.01 -15.46 4.27
N GLY A 241 -13.14 -14.91 3.06
CA GLY A 241 -14.40 -14.86 2.28
C GLY A 241 -14.96 -13.45 2.06
N PHE A 242 -14.12 -12.42 2.14
CA PHE A 242 -14.52 -11.01 1.97
C PHE A 242 -14.14 -10.41 0.62
N ASP A 243 -13.61 -11.20 -0.30
CA ASP A 243 -13.12 -10.72 -1.59
C ASP A 243 -12.01 -9.68 -1.41
N LEU A 244 -10.98 -10.07 -0.67
CA LEU A 244 -9.88 -9.21 -0.27
C LEU A 244 -8.80 -9.13 -1.35
N ARG A 245 -8.14 -7.98 -1.42
CA ARG A 245 -6.81 -7.89 -2.04
C ARG A 245 -5.78 -8.38 -1.04
N VAL A 246 -5.20 -9.55 -1.28
CA VAL A 246 -4.36 -10.24 -0.28
C VAL A 246 -3.00 -9.58 -0.07
N GLU A 247 -2.50 -8.83 -1.05
CA GLU A 247 -1.29 -8.01 -0.96
C GLU A 247 -1.50 -6.75 -1.78
N HIS A 248 -1.18 -5.59 -1.22
CA HIS A 248 -1.19 -4.34 -1.95
C HIS A 248 -0.16 -3.38 -1.34
N THR A 249 0.76 -2.90 -2.18
CA THR A 249 1.85 -2.04 -1.73
C THR A 249 2.10 -0.93 -2.73
N HIS A 250 2.02 0.32 -2.27
CA HIS A 250 2.43 1.48 -3.04
C HIS A 250 3.65 2.15 -2.41
N CYS A 251 4.53 2.71 -3.23
CA CYS A 251 5.76 3.34 -2.79
C CYS A 251 5.87 4.79 -3.26
N PHE A 252 6.63 5.60 -2.52
CA PHE A 252 7.03 6.96 -2.88
C PHE A 252 8.52 7.16 -2.58
N SER A 253 9.11 8.25 -3.07
CA SER A 253 10.50 8.61 -2.78
C SER A 253 10.69 10.13 -2.68
N HIS A 254 11.85 10.52 -2.17
CA HIS A 254 12.29 11.93 -2.19
C HIS A 254 13.01 12.31 -3.49
N HIS A 255 13.08 11.40 -4.46
CA HIS A 255 13.73 11.60 -5.76
C HIS A 255 12.77 11.51 -6.95
N GLY A 256 11.46 11.53 -6.70
CA GLY A 256 10.42 11.67 -7.72
C GLY A 256 9.85 10.36 -8.28
N GLU A 257 10.17 9.22 -7.66
CA GLU A 257 9.73 7.89 -8.12
C GLU A 257 8.73 7.27 -7.14
N GLY A 258 7.65 6.68 -7.66
CA GLY A 258 6.64 6.00 -6.86
C GLY A 258 5.53 5.36 -7.72
N GLY A 259 4.60 4.68 -7.06
CA GLY A 259 3.53 3.93 -7.71
C GLY A 259 3.32 2.56 -7.04
N HIS A 260 2.75 1.62 -7.79
CA HIS A 260 2.41 0.28 -7.30
C HIS A 260 3.58 -0.71 -7.42
N TYR A 261 4.02 -1.29 -6.30
CA TYR A 261 5.13 -2.24 -6.22
C TYR A 261 4.76 -3.65 -6.69
N HIS A 262 5.59 -4.25 -7.56
CA HIS A 262 5.48 -5.64 -7.98
C HIS A 262 6.51 -6.53 -7.28
N GLN A 263 7.79 -6.20 -7.47
CA GLN A 263 8.93 -6.95 -6.93
C GLN A 263 10.23 -6.17 -7.12
N ASP A 264 11.30 -6.55 -6.42
CA ASP A 264 12.64 -6.08 -6.79
C ASP A 264 13.12 -6.66 -8.14
N THR A 265 13.95 -5.89 -8.84
CA THR A 265 14.62 -6.30 -10.09
C THR A 265 16.13 -6.45 -9.92
N SER A 266 16.64 -6.29 -8.70
CA SER A 266 18.06 -6.42 -8.36
C SER A 266 18.25 -7.36 -7.15
N PRO A 267 17.83 -8.64 -7.26
CA PRO A 267 17.69 -9.56 -6.13
C PRO A 267 18.96 -9.67 -5.27
N ASP A 268 20.13 -9.81 -5.88
CA ASP A 268 21.39 -10.02 -5.17
C ASP A 268 21.81 -8.86 -4.26
N SER A 269 21.33 -7.64 -4.54
CA SER A 269 21.74 -6.40 -3.88
C SER A 269 20.63 -5.67 -3.14
N VAL A 270 19.39 -6.16 -3.23
CA VAL A 270 18.24 -5.52 -2.60
C VAL A 270 18.37 -5.57 -1.08
N GLN A 271 17.98 -4.48 -0.41
CA GLN A 271 17.96 -4.38 1.05
C GLN A 271 16.61 -3.81 1.49
N TYR A 272 15.89 -4.54 2.34
CA TYR A 272 14.60 -4.15 2.88
C TYR A 272 14.71 -3.89 4.39
N LEU A 273 14.05 -2.82 4.85
CA LEU A 273 13.84 -2.52 6.27
C LEU A 273 12.36 -2.16 6.50
N GLY A 274 11.62 -3.00 7.22
CA GLY A 274 10.20 -2.82 7.50
C GLY A 274 9.87 -2.65 8.98
N TYR A 275 8.83 -1.87 9.26
CA TYR A 275 8.19 -1.76 10.57
C TYR A 275 6.71 -2.09 10.41
N LEU A 276 6.31 -3.24 10.94
CA LEU A 276 5.00 -3.82 10.69
C LEU A 276 4.29 -4.19 12.00
N LEU A 277 2.96 -4.24 11.95
CA LEU A 277 2.12 -4.73 13.03
C LEU A 277 0.98 -5.60 12.50
N PRO A 278 0.57 -6.62 13.28
CA PRO A 278 -0.68 -7.33 13.02
C PRO A 278 -1.86 -6.41 13.29
N ALA A 279 -2.89 -6.50 12.45
CA ALA A 279 -4.17 -5.87 12.67
C ALA A 279 -5.02 -6.72 13.64
N GLU A 280 -5.72 -6.05 14.55
CA GLU A 280 -6.69 -6.67 15.47
C GLU A 280 -8.04 -6.89 14.79
N GLN A 281 -8.39 -6.03 13.81
CA GLN A 281 -9.68 -6.03 13.13
C GLN A 281 -9.50 -5.81 11.63
N LEU A 282 -10.44 -6.35 10.84
CA LEU A 282 -10.57 -6.08 9.41
C LEU A 282 -11.98 -5.56 9.12
N PHE A 283 -12.05 -4.46 8.37
CA PHE A 283 -13.28 -3.85 7.92
C PHE A 283 -13.34 -3.94 6.40
N ARG A 284 -14.42 -4.53 5.88
CA ARG A 284 -14.70 -4.59 4.45
C ARG A 284 -15.78 -3.56 4.12
N ILE A 285 -15.43 -2.53 3.35
CA ILE A 285 -16.30 -1.39 3.05
C ILE A 285 -16.62 -1.39 1.55
N ASP A 286 -17.91 -1.25 1.21
CA ASP A 286 -18.42 -1.25 -0.17
C ASP A 286 -17.85 -2.38 -1.05
N ARG A 287 -17.93 -3.62 -0.56
CA ARG A 287 -17.51 -4.80 -1.32
C ARG A 287 -18.27 -4.88 -2.65
N PRO A 288 -17.59 -5.04 -3.80
CA PRO A 288 -18.25 -5.27 -5.08
C PRO A 288 -19.24 -6.43 -5.02
N GLN A 289 -20.44 -6.22 -5.56
CA GLN A 289 -21.45 -7.27 -5.66
C GLN A 289 -21.10 -8.28 -6.76
N GLU A 290 -20.50 -7.79 -7.84
CA GLU A 290 -19.92 -8.58 -8.92
C GLU A 290 -18.40 -8.52 -8.81
N THR A 291 -17.73 -9.67 -8.89
CA THR A 291 -16.27 -9.76 -8.69
C THR A 291 -15.62 -10.74 -9.64
N HIS A 292 -14.30 -10.62 -9.78
CA HIS A 292 -13.41 -11.46 -10.59
C HIS A 292 -12.00 -11.45 -10.00
N LEU A 293 -11.13 -12.35 -10.47
CA LEU A 293 -9.74 -12.44 -10.03
C LEU A 293 -8.75 -11.64 -10.87
N VAL A 294 -9.19 -11.08 -12.01
CA VAL A 294 -8.35 -10.28 -12.92
C VAL A 294 -7.85 -8.99 -12.25
N GLY A 295 -6.62 -8.57 -12.56
CA GLY A 295 -6.02 -7.28 -12.19
C GLY A 295 -5.62 -7.17 -10.73
N ARG A 296 -5.36 -8.30 -10.05
CA ARG A 296 -5.01 -8.35 -8.62
C ARG A 296 -3.51 -8.51 -8.34
N ASP A 297 -2.68 -8.38 -9.37
CA ASP A 297 -1.22 -8.35 -9.25
C ASP A 297 -0.70 -6.99 -8.77
#